data_AF-A0A6G6X4I0-F1
#
_entry.id   AF-A0A6G6X4I0-F1
#
_cell.length_a   1.000
_cell.length_b   1.000
_cell.length_c   1.000
_cell.angle_alpha   90.00
_cell.angle_beta   90.00
_cell.angle_gamma   90.00
#
_symmetry.space_group_name_H-M   'P 1'
#
loop_
_entity.id
_entity.type
_entity.pdbx_description
1 polymer ?
#
loop_
_entity_poly.entity_id
_entity_poly.type
_entity_poly.pdbx_seq_one_letter_code
_entity_poly.pdbx_strand_id
1 'polypeptide(L)'
;MPNPKNDARAIAEKLKSLGFEVIEGEDLTKVAMDGMVRRFAQQVSDAEVGLLFYAGHGMQVQGKNYLIPIDAQLANETAVDFETVSADQVLNYMEAPGRVSIALLDSCRDNPLARRFARCLGASRSGAVGQGMAIPALQGGVLIGFATAPGEVAADGEGDHSPFTRALINNLDAKGIEVEQMFKRVRREVQNLTDNQQQPWNNSSLKDDFFFNP
;
A
#
# COMPACT_ATOMS: atom_id res chain seq x y z
N MET A 1 -2.69 -14.23 -6.55
CA MET A 1 -3.88 -13.37 -6.40
C MET A 1 -4.25 -12.89 -7.80
N PRO A 2 -5.51 -13.03 -8.25
CA PRO A 2 -5.92 -12.68 -9.62
C PRO A 2 -6.10 -11.16 -9.83
N ASN A 3 -6.54 -10.45 -8.79
CA ASN A 3 -7.01 -9.05 -8.90
C ASN A 3 -5.95 -7.94 -8.81
N PRO A 4 -4.74 -8.11 -8.22
CA PRO A 4 -3.80 -7.00 -8.06
C PRO A 4 -3.43 -6.24 -9.36
N LYS A 5 -3.38 -6.95 -10.50
CA LYS A 5 -3.14 -6.30 -11.80
C LYS A 5 -4.29 -5.41 -12.23
N ASN A 6 -5.52 -5.89 -12.08
CA ASN A 6 -6.72 -5.14 -12.40
C ASN A 6 -6.85 -3.93 -11.47
N ASP A 7 -6.56 -4.12 -10.19
CA ASP A 7 -6.59 -3.08 -9.18
C ASP A 7 -5.58 -1.96 -9.49
N ALA A 8 -4.32 -2.33 -9.77
CA ALA A 8 -3.28 -1.37 -10.13
C ALA A 8 -3.63 -0.58 -11.41
N ARG A 9 -4.14 -1.25 -12.45
CA ARG A 9 -4.56 -0.59 -13.69
C ARG A 9 -5.70 0.40 -13.47
N ALA A 10 -6.74 -0.02 -12.76
CA ALA A 10 -7.92 0.81 -12.56
C ALA A 10 -7.61 2.05 -11.69
N ILE A 11 -6.78 1.90 -10.65
CA ILE A 11 -6.30 3.04 -9.87
C ILE A 11 -5.40 3.96 -10.71
N ALA A 12 -4.50 3.41 -11.53
CA ALA A 12 -3.65 4.21 -12.39
C ALA A 12 -4.45 5.03 -13.40
N GLU A 13 -5.46 4.44 -14.06
CA GLU A 13 -6.37 5.15 -14.97
C GLU A 13 -7.14 6.26 -14.25
N LYS A 14 -7.65 5.98 -13.05
CA LYS A 14 -8.37 6.95 -12.23
C LYS A 14 -7.47 8.13 -11.85
N LEU A 15 -6.25 7.87 -11.39
CA LEU A 15 -5.29 8.91 -11.01
C LEU A 15 -4.85 9.75 -12.23
N LYS A 16 -4.60 9.11 -13.39
CA LYS A 16 -4.33 9.81 -14.65
C LYS A 16 -5.48 10.75 -15.01
N SER A 17 -6.74 10.33 -14.84
CA SER A 17 -7.92 11.17 -15.11
C SER A 17 -8.04 12.39 -14.16
N LEU A 18 -7.42 12.31 -12.99
CA LEU A 18 -7.36 13.39 -11.98
C LEU A 18 -6.12 14.28 -12.16
N GLY A 19 -5.32 14.06 -13.21
CA GLY A 19 -4.16 14.91 -13.55
C GLY A 19 -2.83 14.48 -12.93
N PHE A 20 -2.77 13.30 -12.29
CA PHE A 20 -1.49 12.76 -11.80
C PHE A 20 -0.62 12.24 -12.95
N GLU A 21 0.69 12.49 -12.86
CA GLU A 21 1.67 11.71 -13.61
C GLU A 21 1.86 10.36 -12.91
N VAL A 22 1.56 9.26 -13.60
CA VAL A 22 1.54 7.92 -13.00
C VAL A 22 2.64 7.06 -13.59
N ILE A 23 3.48 6.49 -12.72
CA ILE A 23 4.34 5.36 -13.04
C ILE A 23 3.61 4.09 -12.58
N GLU A 24 3.30 3.18 -13.51
CA GLU A 24 2.61 1.93 -13.20
C GLU A 24 3.48 0.72 -13.56
N GLY A 25 3.28 -0.38 -12.83
CA GLY A 25 3.97 -1.64 -13.04
C GLY A 25 3.15 -2.81 -12.51
N GLU A 26 3.26 -3.94 -13.21
CA GLU A 26 2.56 -5.18 -12.87
C GLU A 26 3.58 -6.31 -12.79
N ASP A 27 3.38 -7.25 -11.86
CA ASP A 27 4.22 -8.44 -11.71
C ASP A 27 5.73 -8.12 -11.75
N LEU A 28 6.12 -7.10 -10.97
CA LEU A 28 7.49 -6.60 -10.99
C LEU A 28 8.43 -7.58 -10.31
N THR A 29 9.54 -7.87 -10.98
CA THR A 29 10.71 -8.50 -10.36
C THR A 29 11.39 -7.52 -9.41
N LYS A 30 12.26 -8.01 -8.52
CA LYS A 30 13.01 -7.15 -7.59
C LYS A 30 13.76 -6.04 -8.31
N VAL A 31 14.45 -6.37 -9.39
CA VAL A 31 15.21 -5.41 -10.21
C VAL A 31 14.30 -4.37 -10.85
N ALA A 32 13.15 -4.80 -11.40
CA ALA A 32 12.19 -3.88 -12.02
C ALA A 32 11.55 -2.96 -10.99
N MET A 33 11.19 -3.49 -9.82
CA MET A 33 10.60 -2.74 -8.72
C MET A 33 11.57 -1.70 -8.16
N ASP A 34 12.85 -2.05 -7.95
CA ASP A 34 13.88 -1.08 -7.54
C ASP A 34 14.10 0.02 -8.58
N GLY A 35 14.11 -0.33 -9.86
CA GLY A 35 14.18 0.63 -10.95
C GLY A 35 13.00 1.60 -10.95
N MET A 36 11.80 1.09 -10.68
CA MET A 36 10.58 1.88 -10.57
C MET A 36 10.61 2.81 -9.36
N VAL A 37 11.01 2.32 -8.18
CA VAL A 37 11.16 3.14 -6.97
C VAL A 37 12.19 4.24 -7.18
N ARG A 38 13.31 3.94 -7.85
CA ARG A 38 14.32 4.96 -8.19
C ARG A 38 13.74 6.05 -9.09
N ARG A 39 13.01 5.67 -10.13
CA ARG A 39 12.35 6.63 -11.03
C ARG A 39 11.31 7.46 -10.28
N PHE A 40 10.51 6.83 -9.44
CA PHE A 40 9.53 7.50 -8.59
C PHE A 40 10.19 8.50 -7.64
N ALA A 41 11.27 8.12 -6.96
CA ALA A 41 12.02 9.00 -6.06
C ALA A 41 12.57 10.25 -6.78
N GLN A 42 12.94 10.12 -8.07
CA GLN A 42 13.38 11.25 -8.88
C GLN A 42 12.24 12.16 -9.34
N GLN A 43 11.05 11.62 -9.59
CA GLN A 43 9.89 12.42 -10.02
C GLN A 43 9.18 13.08 -8.84
N VAL A 44 9.08 12.38 -7.71
CA VAL A 44 8.38 12.89 -6.53
C VAL A 44 9.11 14.06 -5.88
N SER A 45 10.42 14.22 -6.08
CA SER A 45 11.21 15.29 -5.44
C SER A 45 10.70 16.70 -5.75
N ASP A 46 10.11 16.91 -6.94
CA ASP A 46 9.58 18.19 -7.38
C ASP A 46 8.04 18.25 -7.34
N ALA A 47 7.38 17.19 -6.86
CA ALA A 47 5.92 17.12 -6.80
C ALA A 47 5.36 17.76 -5.53
N GLU A 48 4.15 18.32 -5.62
CA GLU A 48 3.37 18.82 -4.46
C GLU A 48 2.65 17.69 -3.73
N VAL A 49 2.35 16.60 -4.45
CA VAL A 49 1.68 15.42 -3.92
C VAL A 49 2.44 14.17 -4.36
N GLY A 50 2.86 13.36 -3.40
CA GLY A 50 3.37 12.02 -3.67
C GLY A 50 2.30 10.99 -3.39
N LEU A 51 2.01 10.09 -4.34
CA LEU A 51 1.07 8.98 -4.11
C LEU A 51 1.71 7.63 -4.46
N LEU A 52 1.61 6.68 -3.53
CA LEU A 52 1.94 5.28 -3.73
C LEU A 52 0.66 4.45 -3.65
N PHE A 53 0.37 3.66 -4.67
CA PHE A 53 -0.59 2.57 -4.59
C PHE A 53 0.15 1.25 -4.76
N TYR A 54 -0.12 0.29 -3.88
CA TYR A 54 0.44 -1.06 -3.98
C TYR A 54 -0.64 -2.10 -3.68
N ALA A 55 -0.88 -2.99 -4.65
CA ALA A 55 -1.70 -4.18 -4.47
C ALA A 55 -0.80 -5.42 -4.59
N GLY A 56 -0.79 -6.28 -3.58
CA GLY A 56 0.09 -7.45 -3.61
C GLY A 56 0.45 -8.02 -2.24
N HIS A 57 1.49 -8.85 -2.20
CA HIS A 57 1.96 -9.45 -0.96
C HIS A 57 2.85 -8.46 -0.21
N GLY A 58 2.50 -8.15 1.05
CA GLY A 58 3.35 -7.42 1.98
C GLY A 58 3.83 -8.31 3.11
N MET A 59 4.87 -7.89 3.82
CA MET A 59 5.24 -8.46 5.12
C MET A 59 5.89 -7.43 6.04
N GLN A 60 5.88 -7.74 7.33
CA GLN A 60 6.57 -6.97 8.35
C GLN A 60 7.63 -7.84 9.01
N VAL A 61 8.86 -7.35 9.06
CA VAL A 61 9.97 -8.01 9.77
C VAL A 61 10.63 -6.97 10.67
N GLN A 62 10.70 -7.26 11.97
CA GLN A 62 11.29 -6.39 13.00
C GLN A 62 10.73 -4.95 12.98
N GLY A 63 9.42 -4.79 12.73
CA GLY A 63 8.81 -3.46 12.68
C GLY A 63 8.99 -2.69 11.37
N LYS A 64 9.67 -3.27 10.38
CA LYS A 64 9.84 -2.69 9.05
C LYS A 64 8.92 -3.33 8.03
N ASN A 65 8.50 -2.52 7.06
CA ASN A 65 7.57 -2.91 6.01
C ASN A 65 8.28 -3.26 4.71
N TYR A 66 7.88 -4.37 4.12
CA TYR A 66 8.44 -4.86 2.87
C TYR A 66 7.35 -5.23 1.87
N LEU A 67 7.51 -4.72 0.65
CA LEU A 67 6.76 -5.10 -0.54
C LEU A 67 7.49 -6.26 -1.22
N ILE A 68 6.75 -7.24 -1.73
CA ILE A 68 7.31 -8.51 -2.18
C ILE A 68 7.19 -8.61 -3.70
N PRO A 69 8.31 -8.56 -4.43
CA PRO A 69 8.37 -8.84 -5.86
C PRO A 69 7.93 -10.27 -6.21
N ILE A 70 7.57 -10.49 -7.47
CA ILE A 70 7.09 -11.81 -7.92
C ILE A 70 8.15 -12.91 -7.91
N ASP A 71 9.43 -12.53 -7.94
CA ASP A 71 10.59 -13.43 -8.00
C ASP A 71 11.30 -13.59 -6.65
N ALA A 72 10.75 -13.01 -5.57
CA ALA A 72 11.38 -12.98 -4.27
C ALA A 72 11.56 -14.38 -3.65
N GLN A 73 12.80 -14.70 -3.24
CA GLN A 73 13.15 -15.99 -2.62
C GLN A 73 13.48 -15.85 -1.12
N LEU A 74 12.46 -15.93 -0.28
CA LEU A 74 12.57 -15.71 1.17
C LEU A 74 13.02 -16.97 1.93
N ALA A 75 14.29 -17.33 1.77
CA ALA A 75 14.87 -18.50 2.44
C ALA A 75 15.28 -18.23 3.90
N ASN A 76 15.74 -17.03 4.23
CA ASN A 76 16.26 -16.65 5.55
C ASN A 76 16.19 -15.12 5.78
N GLU A 77 16.48 -14.67 6.99
CA GLU A 77 16.32 -13.28 7.42
C GLU A 77 17.10 -12.30 6.56
N THR A 78 18.34 -12.67 6.21
CA THR A 78 19.20 -11.87 5.34
C THR A 78 18.61 -11.73 3.94
N ALA A 79 17.92 -12.76 3.42
CA ALA A 79 17.29 -12.71 2.11
C ALA A 79 16.19 -11.65 2.03
N VAL A 80 15.51 -11.30 3.14
CA VAL A 80 14.45 -10.28 3.13
C VAL A 80 14.98 -8.96 2.58
N ASP A 81 16.13 -8.48 3.05
CA ASP A 81 16.67 -7.19 2.62
C ASP A 81 17.14 -7.17 1.16
N PHE A 82 17.51 -8.33 0.60
CA PHE A 82 18.00 -8.43 -0.79
C PHE A 82 16.90 -8.78 -1.80
N GLU A 83 15.86 -9.49 -1.38
CA GLU A 83 14.81 -10.02 -2.25
C GLU A 83 13.53 -9.18 -2.22
N THR A 84 13.43 -8.18 -1.33
CA THR A 84 12.22 -7.36 -1.15
C THR A 84 12.51 -5.86 -1.23
N VAL A 85 11.45 -5.06 -1.33
CA VAL A 85 11.55 -3.60 -1.39
C VAL A 85 10.99 -3.00 -0.11
N SER A 86 11.76 -2.15 0.57
CA SER A 86 11.28 -1.50 1.79
C SER A 86 10.20 -0.46 1.47
N ALA A 87 8.98 -0.67 1.95
CA ALA A 87 7.91 0.30 1.80
C ALA A 87 8.21 1.58 2.60
N ASP A 88 8.87 1.44 3.75
CA ASP A 88 9.28 2.57 4.58
C ASP A 88 10.26 3.48 3.81
N GLN A 89 11.18 2.91 3.01
CA GLN A 89 12.05 3.72 2.14
C GLN A 89 11.26 4.50 1.08
N VAL A 90 10.25 3.87 0.45
CA VAL A 90 9.41 4.57 -0.54
C VAL A 90 8.67 5.74 0.11
N LEU A 91 8.10 5.52 1.29
CA LEU A 91 7.43 6.56 2.07
C LEU A 91 8.38 7.70 2.47
N ASN A 92 9.61 7.37 2.86
CA ASN A 92 10.62 8.38 3.18
C ASN A 92 10.99 9.24 1.96
N TYR A 93 11.00 8.69 0.74
CA TYR A 93 11.21 9.49 -0.47
C TYR A 93 10.03 10.41 -0.79
N MET A 94 8.82 10.00 -0.42
CA MET A 94 7.64 10.83 -0.56
C MET A 94 7.62 11.95 0.46
N GLU A 95 8.19 11.76 1.65
CA GLU A 95 8.17 12.77 2.72
C GLU A 95 9.00 14.00 2.35
N ALA A 96 8.36 15.17 2.31
CA ALA A 96 9.01 16.46 2.17
C ALA A 96 8.22 17.56 2.90
N PRO A 97 8.87 18.65 3.35
CA PRO A 97 8.17 19.77 3.98
C PRO A 97 7.11 20.37 3.04
N GLY A 98 5.86 20.46 3.52
CA GLY A 98 4.74 21.06 2.76
C GLY A 98 4.14 20.17 1.67
N ARG A 99 4.65 18.95 1.47
CA ARG A 99 4.10 17.96 0.53
C ARG A 99 3.04 17.09 1.20
N VAL A 100 2.00 16.75 0.44
CA VAL A 100 1.02 15.74 0.82
C VAL A 100 1.50 14.38 0.31
N SER A 101 1.73 13.43 1.22
CA SER A 101 2.18 12.08 0.89
C SER A 101 1.09 11.06 1.17
N ILE A 102 0.60 10.34 0.17
CA ILE A 102 -0.51 9.40 0.29
C ILE A 102 -0.04 7.99 -0.08
N ALA A 103 -0.14 7.04 0.82
CA ALA A 103 0.11 5.63 0.51
C ALA A 103 -1.14 4.79 0.70
N LEU A 104 -1.52 4.06 -0.34
CA LEU A 104 -2.67 3.19 -0.42
C LEU A 104 -2.16 1.75 -0.56
N LEU A 105 -2.32 0.95 0.49
CA LEU A 105 -1.76 -0.38 0.58
C LEU A 105 -2.89 -1.42 0.59
N ASP A 106 -3.12 -2.01 -0.57
CA ASP A 106 -4.04 -3.11 -0.80
C ASP A 106 -3.31 -4.46 -0.75
N SER A 107 -2.69 -4.72 0.40
CA SER A 107 -1.92 -5.94 0.62
C SER A 107 -2.58 -6.85 1.63
N CYS A 108 -2.69 -8.13 1.27
CA CYS A 108 -3.10 -9.17 2.20
C CYS A 108 -2.03 -9.32 3.28
N ARG A 109 -2.44 -9.21 4.54
CA ARG A 109 -1.57 -9.45 5.70
C ARG A 109 -1.38 -10.94 6.01
N ASP A 110 -2.27 -11.82 5.52
CA ASP A 110 -2.05 -13.28 5.52
C ASP A 110 -1.26 -13.70 4.28
N ASN A 111 0.06 -13.59 4.38
CA ASN A 111 0.95 -13.93 3.28
C ASN A 111 1.55 -15.34 3.48
N PRO A 112 1.25 -16.32 2.57
CA PRO A 112 1.86 -17.65 2.62
C PRO A 112 3.39 -17.63 2.61
N LEU A 113 4.00 -16.65 1.93
CA LEU A 113 5.45 -16.47 1.90
C LEU A 113 5.98 -16.04 3.27
N ALA A 114 5.32 -15.07 3.92
CA ALA A 114 5.66 -14.67 5.29
C ALA A 114 5.49 -15.84 6.29
N ARG A 115 4.44 -16.68 6.13
CA ARG A 115 4.25 -17.88 6.97
C ARG A 115 5.29 -18.96 6.73
N ARG A 116 5.70 -19.19 5.47
CA ARG A 116 6.81 -20.10 5.15
C ARG A 116 8.11 -19.59 5.75
N PHE A 117 8.38 -18.31 5.57
CA PHE A 117 9.54 -17.63 6.09
C PHE A 117 9.62 -17.69 7.63
N ALA A 118 8.53 -17.38 8.35
CA ALA A 118 8.47 -17.49 9.81
C ALA A 118 8.80 -18.91 10.30
N ARG A 119 8.33 -19.95 9.59
CA ARG A 119 8.69 -21.36 9.90
C ARG A 119 10.18 -21.65 9.70
N CYS A 120 10.82 -21.04 8.72
CA CYS A 120 12.27 -21.20 8.46
C CYS A 120 13.15 -20.53 9.53
N LEU A 121 12.67 -19.45 10.17
CA LEU A 121 13.43 -18.70 11.18
C LEU A 121 13.51 -19.38 12.57
N GLY A 122 12.75 -20.45 12.80
CA GLY A 122 12.66 -21.13 14.10
C GLY A 122 11.79 -20.39 15.13
N ALA A 123 11.30 -21.14 16.12
CA ALA A 123 10.27 -20.67 17.06
C ALA A 123 10.62 -19.38 17.82
N SER A 124 11.90 -19.16 18.14
CA SER A 124 12.37 -18.00 18.91
C SER A 124 12.40 -16.69 18.11
N ARG A 125 12.52 -16.76 16.78
CA ARG A 125 12.59 -15.58 15.89
C ARG A 125 11.30 -15.35 15.10
N SER A 126 10.40 -16.33 15.10
CA SER A 126 9.10 -16.25 14.45
C SER A 126 8.26 -15.06 14.93
N GLY A 127 8.40 -14.65 16.20
CA GLY A 127 7.70 -13.49 16.76
C GLY A 127 8.18 -12.12 16.26
N ALA A 128 9.33 -12.06 15.57
CA ALA A 128 9.83 -10.84 14.93
C ALA A 128 9.21 -10.61 13.54
N VAL A 129 8.56 -11.61 12.96
CA VAL A 129 7.85 -11.50 11.68
C VAL A 129 6.37 -11.28 11.95
N GLY A 130 5.91 -10.06 11.72
CA GLY A 130 4.51 -9.69 11.85
C GLY A 130 3.70 -10.09 10.62
N GLN A 131 2.44 -10.48 10.83
CA GLN A 131 1.48 -10.59 9.74
C GLN A 131 1.03 -9.18 9.33
N GLY A 132 1.36 -8.77 8.10
CA GLY A 132 0.99 -7.48 7.54
C GLY A 132 2.07 -6.40 7.57
N MET A 133 1.67 -5.15 7.68
CA MET A 133 2.54 -3.96 7.63
C MET A 133 2.50 -3.18 8.96
N ALA A 134 3.65 -2.79 9.49
CA ALA A 134 3.82 -1.82 10.57
C ALA A 134 3.31 -0.42 10.17
N ILE A 135 3.01 0.40 11.17
CA ILE A 135 2.77 1.82 10.98
C ILE A 135 4.13 2.55 11.02
N PRO A 136 4.56 3.21 9.94
CA PRO A 136 5.81 3.97 9.90
C PRO A 136 5.73 5.23 10.79
N ALA A 137 6.86 5.60 11.41
CA ALA A 137 6.97 6.84 12.19
C ALA A 137 7.43 7.98 11.28
N LEU A 138 6.47 8.68 10.66
CA LEU A 138 6.72 9.81 9.73
C LEU A 138 6.35 11.14 10.41
N GLN A 139 7.03 12.23 10.06
CA GLN A 139 6.84 13.56 10.68
C GLN A 139 6.20 14.60 9.73
N GLY A 140 6.15 14.31 8.43
CA GLY A 140 5.52 15.12 7.39
C GLY A 140 4.01 14.92 7.27
N GLY A 141 3.38 15.63 6.33
CA GLY A 141 1.96 15.49 5.99
C GLY A 141 1.73 14.18 5.24
N VAL A 142 1.56 13.07 5.97
CA VAL A 142 1.42 11.74 5.38
C VAL A 142 0.06 11.16 5.73
N LEU A 143 -0.59 10.56 4.74
CA LEU A 143 -1.75 9.71 4.91
C LEU A 143 -1.43 8.31 4.41
N ILE A 144 -1.60 7.30 5.26
CA ILE A 144 -1.48 5.89 4.89
C ILE A 144 -2.85 5.22 5.05
N GLY A 145 -3.40 4.71 3.97
CA GLY A 145 -4.60 3.88 3.93
C GLY A 145 -4.24 2.42 3.72
N PHE A 146 -4.73 1.55 4.58
CA PHE A 146 -4.61 0.10 4.50
C PHE A 146 -5.97 -0.51 4.18
N ALA A 147 -5.98 -1.54 3.33
CA ALA A 147 -7.21 -2.26 2.97
C ALA A 147 -7.90 -2.93 4.17
N THR A 148 -7.16 -3.27 5.22
CA THR A 148 -7.68 -3.94 6.42
C THR A 148 -6.96 -3.47 7.68
N ALA A 149 -7.51 -3.81 8.85
CA ALA A 149 -6.99 -3.42 10.15
C ALA A 149 -5.65 -4.12 10.47
N PRO A 150 -4.84 -3.58 11.41
CA PRO A 150 -3.61 -4.25 11.82
C PRO A 150 -3.87 -5.68 12.34
N GLY A 151 -3.22 -6.67 11.74
CA GLY A 151 -3.36 -8.08 12.10
C GLY A 151 -4.50 -8.83 11.39
N GLU A 152 -5.35 -8.12 10.64
CA GLU A 152 -6.47 -8.71 9.90
C GLU A 152 -6.12 -8.97 8.43
N VAL A 153 -6.89 -9.83 7.76
CA VAL A 153 -6.68 -10.20 6.36
C VAL A 153 -7.53 -9.31 5.45
N ALA A 154 -7.00 -8.95 4.28
CA ALA A 154 -7.77 -8.30 3.22
C ALA A 154 -8.26 -9.36 2.25
N ALA A 155 -9.53 -9.29 1.84
CA ALA A 155 -10.11 -10.18 0.86
C ALA A 155 -9.72 -9.73 -0.55
N ASP A 156 -9.36 -10.69 -1.42
CA ASP A 156 -9.15 -10.43 -2.86
C ASP A 156 -10.48 -10.04 -3.55
N GLY A 157 -11.63 -10.37 -2.95
CA GLY A 157 -12.96 -10.19 -3.54
C GLY A 157 -13.34 -11.28 -4.56
N GLU A 158 -14.63 -11.36 -4.91
CA GLU A 158 -15.15 -12.30 -5.92
C GLU A 158 -15.33 -11.66 -7.31
N GLY A 159 -15.03 -10.36 -7.46
CA GLY A 159 -15.20 -9.60 -8.71
C GLY A 159 -13.87 -9.19 -9.36
N ASP A 160 -13.94 -8.22 -10.28
CA ASP A 160 -12.79 -7.72 -11.04
C ASP A 160 -11.73 -6.99 -10.20
N HIS A 161 -12.12 -6.57 -8.99
CA HIS A 161 -11.34 -5.76 -8.07
C HIS A 161 -11.47 -6.22 -6.61
N SER A 162 -10.45 -5.95 -5.80
CA SER A 162 -10.58 -6.08 -4.35
C SER A 162 -11.69 -5.15 -3.81
N PRO A 163 -12.31 -5.47 -2.66
CA PRO A 163 -13.29 -4.59 -2.04
C PRO A 163 -12.72 -3.18 -1.76
N PHE A 164 -11.45 -3.11 -1.36
CA PHE A 164 -10.78 -1.84 -1.06
C PHE A 164 -10.54 -1.01 -2.32
N THR A 165 -10.00 -1.63 -3.37
CA THR A 165 -9.76 -0.94 -4.64
C THR A 165 -11.06 -0.49 -5.30
N ARG A 166 -12.10 -1.34 -5.30
CA ARG A 166 -13.43 -0.97 -5.78
C ARG A 166 -13.96 0.27 -5.05
N ALA A 167 -13.89 0.29 -3.72
CA ALA A 167 -14.34 1.42 -2.92
C ALA A 167 -13.51 2.68 -3.18
N LEU A 168 -12.18 2.57 -3.38
CA LEU A 168 -11.33 3.70 -3.74
C LEU A 168 -11.75 4.31 -5.09
N ILE A 169 -11.90 3.49 -6.13
CA ILE A 169 -12.27 3.95 -7.48
C ILE A 169 -13.60 4.73 -7.45
N ASN A 170 -14.56 4.27 -6.65
CA ASN A 170 -15.88 4.91 -6.51
C ASN A 170 -15.86 6.25 -5.78
N ASN A 171 -14.82 6.54 -5.00
CA ASN A 171 -14.75 7.73 -4.16
C ASN A 171 -13.65 8.73 -4.57
N LEU A 172 -12.65 8.32 -5.36
CA LEU A 172 -11.50 9.17 -5.75
C LEU A 172 -11.86 10.40 -6.61
N ASP A 173 -12.89 10.33 -7.45
CA ASP A 173 -13.35 11.45 -8.28
C ASP A 173 -14.45 12.29 -7.64
N ALA A 174 -14.79 12.03 -6.38
CA ALA A 174 -15.84 12.75 -5.70
C ALA A 174 -15.44 14.22 -5.50
N LYS A 175 -16.17 15.14 -6.15
CA LYS A 175 -15.89 16.57 -6.14
C LYS A 175 -16.05 17.20 -4.76
N GLY A 176 -15.08 18.04 -4.37
CA GLY A 176 -15.11 18.82 -3.13
C GLY A 176 -15.04 17.96 -1.86
N ILE A 177 -14.53 16.73 -1.96
CA ILE A 177 -14.40 15.82 -0.81
C ILE A 177 -12.96 15.76 -0.34
N GLU A 178 -12.77 16.18 0.90
CA GLU A 178 -11.50 16.08 1.61
C GLU A 178 -11.12 14.59 1.81
N VAL A 179 -9.83 14.28 1.70
CA VAL A 179 -9.32 12.91 1.64
C VAL A 179 -9.68 12.04 2.85
N GLU A 180 -9.64 12.55 4.08
CA GLU A 180 -10.06 11.82 5.28
C GLU A 180 -11.56 11.51 5.27
N GLN A 181 -12.40 12.43 4.78
CA GLN A 181 -13.82 12.15 4.54
C GLN A 181 -14.02 11.11 3.44
N MET A 182 -13.23 11.16 2.38
CA MET A 182 -13.22 10.11 1.34
C MET A 182 -12.89 8.75 1.96
N PHE A 183 -11.89 8.66 2.84
CA PHE A 183 -11.56 7.39 3.53
C PHE A 183 -12.67 6.88 4.45
N LYS A 184 -13.42 7.77 5.10
CA LYS A 184 -14.61 7.36 5.88
C LYS A 184 -15.67 6.70 4.98
N ARG A 185 -15.84 7.19 3.74
CA ARG A 185 -16.75 6.58 2.76
C ARG A 185 -16.21 5.24 2.27
N VAL A 186 -14.93 5.17 1.92
CA VAL A 186 -14.25 3.92 1.52
C VAL A 186 -14.39 2.86 2.61
N ARG A 187 -14.13 3.20 3.89
CA ARG A 187 -14.30 2.27 5.01
C ARG A 187 -15.72 1.73 5.10
N ARG A 188 -16.73 2.60 5.01
CA ARG A 188 -18.14 2.19 5.06
C ARG A 188 -18.49 1.27 3.90
N GLU A 189 -18.01 1.58 2.71
CA GLU A 189 -18.27 0.77 1.52
C GLU A 189 -17.63 -0.61 1.60
N VAL A 190 -16.37 -0.71 2.04
CA VAL A 190 -15.71 -2.01 2.26
C VAL A 190 -16.41 -2.84 3.33
N GLN A 191 -16.82 -2.22 4.44
CA GLN A 191 -17.57 -2.91 5.48
C GLN A 191 -18.89 -3.48 4.93
N ASN A 192 -19.60 -2.72 4.10
CA ASN A 192 -20.84 -3.19 3.46
C ASN A 192 -20.58 -4.30 2.43
N LEU A 193 -19.50 -4.21 1.64
CA LEU A 193 -19.16 -5.21 0.63
C LEU A 193 -18.66 -6.54 1.22
N THR A 194 -18.15 -6.51 2.45
CA THR A 194 -17.55 -7.66 3.12
C THR A 194 -18.36 -8.15 4.31
N ASP A 195 -19.60 -7.68 4.49
CA ASP A 195 -20.43 -8.01 5.66
C ASP A 195 -19.70 -7.80 7.00
N ASN A 196 -18.93 -6.71 7.11
CA ASN A 196 -18.06 -6.34 8.23
C ASN A 196 -16.86 -7.28 8.49
N GLN A 197 -16.52 -8.16 7.56
CA GLN A 197 -15.34 -9.03 7.69
C GLN A 197 -14.02 -8.29 7.43
N GLN A 198 -14.06 -7.17 6.70
CA GLN A 198 -12.89 -6.35 6.42
C GLN A 198 -13.13 -4.91 6.84
N GLN A 199 -12.17 -4.34 7.56
CA GLN A 199 -12.23 -2.95 8.02
C GLN A 199 -10.98 -2.18 7.59
N PRO A 200 -11.08 -1.30 6.58
CA PRO A 200 -9.98 -0.44 6.18
C PRO A 200 -9.51 0.45 7.32
N TRP A 201 -8.20 0.58 7.46
CA TRP A 201 -7.56 1.41 8.47
C TRP A 201 -6.81 2.56 7.81
N ASN A 202 -6.83 3.75 8.39
CA ASN A 202 -6.00 4.85 7.91
C ASN A 202 -5.26 5.51 9.08
N ASN A 203 -4.06 6.01 8.80
CA ASN A 203 -3.30 6.86 9.68
C ASN A 203 -2.98 8.16 8.93
N SER A 204 -3.23 9.31 9.54
CA SER A 204 -3.08 10.61 8.92
C SER A 204 -2.35 11.57 9.86
N SER A 205 -1.34 12.23 9.32
CA SER A 205 -0.64 13.38 9.90
C SER A 205 -0.72 14.59 8.97
N LEU A 206 -1.69 14.61 8.05
CA LEU A 206 -1.95 15.76 7.17
C LEU A 206 -2.22 17.00 8.00
N LYS A 207 -1.62 18.12 7.59
CA LYS A 207 -1.79 19.42 8.24
C LYS A 207 -2.83 20.29 7.54
N ASP A 208 -2.90 20.15 6.23
CA ASP A 208 -3.78 20.90 5.35
C ASP A 208 -4.75 19.93 4.68
N ASP A 209 -5.94 20.44 4.34
CA ASP A 209 -6.96 19.67 3.64
C ASP A 209 -6.47 19.33 2.22
N PHE A 210 -6.61 18.06 1.83
CA PHE A 210 -6.30 17.61 0.48
C PHE A 210 -7.55 17.09 -0.23
N PHE A 211 -7.70 17.49 -1.49
CA PHE A 211 -8.81 17.11 -2.36
C PHE A 211 -8.24 16.52 -3.65
N PHE A 212 -8.66 15.31 -3.99
CA PHE A 212 -8.32 14.70 -5.28
C PHE A 212 -9.02 15.42 -6.46
N ASN A 213 -10.19 15.99 -6.21
CA ASN A 213 -11.01 16.70 -7.19
C ASN A 213 -11.65 17.94 -6.52
N PRO A 214 -10.94 19.09 -6.46
CA PRO A 214 -11.41 20.30 -5.78
C PRO A 214 -12.65 20.92 -6.43
#